data_AF-A0A381N215-F1
#
_entry.id   AF-A0A381N215-F1
#
_cell.length_a   1.000
_cell.length_b   1.000
_cell.length_c   1.000
_cell.angle_alpha   90.00
_cell.angle_beta   90.00
_cell.angle_gamma   90.00
#
_symmetry.space_group_name_H-M   'P 1'
#
loop_
_entity.id
_entity.type
_entity.pdbx_description
1 polymer ?
#
loop_
_entity_poly.entity_id
_entity_poly.type
_entity_poly.pdbx_seq_one_letter_code
_entity_poly.pdbx_strand_id
1 'polypeptide(L)' 'MEWFTLEWLMRNLEWAVGLLMVGCIILFFFPILLGLQLKQDDDGEKEL' A
#
# COMPACT_ATOMS: atom_id res chain seq x y z
N MET A 1 -12.13 -29.99 -7.09
CA MET A 1 -11.34 -29.00 -7.85
C MET A 1 -12.30 -27.97 -8.47
N GLU A 2 -13.12 -27.28 -7.66
CA GLU A 2 -14.12 -26.30 -8.16
C GLU A 2 -14.02 -24.94 -7.44
N TRP A 3 -13.10 -24.84 -6.47
CA TRP A 3 -12.90 -23.62 -5.69
C TRP A 3 -12.14 -22.54 -6.50
N PHE A 4 -11.22 -22.94 -7.38
CA PHE A 4 -10.39 -22.01 -8.18
C PHE A 4 -10.91 -21.81 -9.61
N THR A 5 -12.23 -21.87 -9.79
CA THR A 5 -12.85 -21.67 -11.10
C THR A 5 -12.94 -20.17 -11.41
N LEU A 6 -12.87 -19.80 -12.69
CA LEU A 6 -12.92 -18.40 -13.15
C LEU A 6 -14.19 -17.68 -12.66
N GLU A 7 -15.29 -18.41 -12.47
CA GLU A 7 -16.54 -17.93 -11.88
C GLU A 7 -16.40 -17.50 -10.40
N TRP A 8 -15.65 -18.27 -9.59
CA TRP A 8 -15.36 -17.88 -8.20
C TRP A 8 -14.52 -16.61 -8.16
N LEU A 9 -13.53 -16.50 -9.05
CA LEU A 9 -12.71 -15.29 -9.15
C LEU A 9 -13.57 -14.10 -9.56
N MET A 10 -14.45 -14.23 -10.55
CA MET A 10 -15.32 -13.14 -10.99
C MET A 10 -16.27 -12.66 -9.87
N ARG A 11 -16.78 -13.60 -9.05
CA ARG A 11 -17.64 -13.29 -7.90
C ARG A 11 -16.91 -12.63 -6.73
N ASN A 12 -15.63 -12.93 -6.54
CA ASN A 12 -14.79 -12.38 -5.47
C ASN A 12 -13.80 -11.33 -5.98
N LEU A 13 -13.91 -10.91 -7.24
CA LEU A 13 -12.96 -10.03 -7.90
C LEU A 13 -12.90 -8.67 -7.20
N GLU A 14 -14.05 -8.16 -6.76
CA GLU A 14 -14.14 -6.92 -5.99
C GLU A 14 -13.32 -7.00 -4.70
N TRP A 15 -13.39 -8.13 -4.00
CA TRP A 15 -12.60 -8.37 -2.78
C TRP A 15 -11.12 -8.53 -3.08
N ALA A 16 -10.76 -9.22 -4.16
CA ALA A 16 -9.38 -9.36 -4.60
C ALA A 16 -8.76 -7.99 -4.97
N VAL A 17 -9.50 -7.16 -5.70
CA VAL A 17 -9.11 -5.80 -6.05
C VAL A 17 -9.04 -4.91 -4.81
N GLY A 18 -9.98 -5.05 -3.86
CA GLY A 18 -9.95 -4.34 -2.59
C GLY A 18 -8.70 -4.66 -1.78
N LEU A 19 -8.36 -5.95 -1.66
CA LEU A 19 -7.13 -6.40 -0.98
C LEU A 19 -5.88 -5.89 -1.69
N LEU A 20 -5.87 -5.91 -3.03
CA LEU A 20 -4.78 -5.36 -3.84
C LEU A 20 -4.61 -3.85 -3.57
N MET A 21 -5.71 -3.09 -3.53
CA MET A 21 -5.67 -1.66 -3.26
C MET A 21 -5.12 -1.36 -1.86
N VAL A 22 -5.53 -2.13 -0.85
CA VAL A 22 -4.98 -2.04 0.51
C VAL A 22 -3.48 -2.34 0.51
N GLY A 23 -3.05 -3.39 -0.20
CA GLY A 23 -1.63 -3.71 -0.37
C GLY A 23 -0.84 -2.57 -1.01
N CYS A 24 -1.38 -1.94 -2.05
CA CYS A 24 -0.79 -0.75 -2.65
C CYS A 24 -0.66 0.40 -1.63
N ILE A 25 -1.72 0.72 -0.89
CA ILE A 25 -1.70 1.80 0.12
C ILE A 25 -0.61 1.54 1.17
N ILE A 26 -0.50 0.30 1.66
CA ILE A 26 0.54 -0.08 2.63
C ILE A 26 1.93 0.06 2.01
N LEU A 27 2.10 -0.34 0.75
CA LEU A 27 3.36 -0.21 0.04
C LEU A 27 3.77 1.26 -0.18
N PHE A 28 2.81 2.16 -0.37
CA PHE A 28 3.04 3.61 -0.42
C PHE A 28 3.31 4.24 0.97
N PHE A 29 2.93 3.59 2.06
CA PHE A 29 3.21 4.11 3.40
C PHE A 29 4.72 4.17 3.69
N PHE A 30 5.48 3.17 3.21
CA PHE A 30 6.93 3.12 3.37
C PHE A 30 7.67 4.35 2.79
N PRO A 31 7.48 4.74 1.50
CA PRO A 31 8.11 5.94 0.96
C PRO A 31 7.60 7.23 1.61
N ILE A 32 6.35 7.28 2.08
CA ILE A 32 5.83 8.44 2.82
C ILE A 32 6.58 8.64 4.14
N LEU A 33 6.77 7.56 4.92
CA LEU A 33 7.55 7.63 6.16
C LEU A 33 9.01 8.02 5.92
N LEU A 34 9.61 7.55 4.82
CA LEU A 34 10.97 7.91 4.45
C LEU A 34 11.09 9.39 4.08
N GLY A 35 10.13 9.91 3.31
CA GLY A 35 10.06 11.33 2.96
C GLY A 35 9.84 12.23 4.19
N LEU A 36 9.07 11.77 5.18
CA LEU A 36 8.85 12.51 6.44
C LEU A 36 10.08 12.50 7.37
N GLN A 37 10.85 11.41 7.40
CA GLN A 37 12.12 11.37 8.14
C GLN A 37 13.16 12.31 7.50
N LEU A 38 13.33 12.21 6.17
CA LEU A 38 14.26 13.08 5.43
C LEU A 38 13.95 14.57 5.66
N LYS A 39 12.67 14.94 5.67
CA LYS A 39 12.27 16.33 5.92
C LYS A 39 12.55 16.79 7.36
N GLN A 40 12.38 15.91 8.35
CA GLN A 40 12.68 16.25 9.75
C GLN A 40 14.18 16.42 9.99
N ASP A 41 15.01 15.59 9.37
CA ASP A 41 16.47 15.71 9.47
C ASP A 41 16.97 17.00 8.81
N ASP A 42 16.39 17.38 7.66
CA ASP A 42 16.77 18.59 6.89
C ASP A 42 16.27 19.90 7.55
N ASP A 43 15.12 19.85 8.24
CA ASP A 43 14.59 21.01 8.97
C ASP A 43 15.28 21.19 10.34
N GLY A 44 15.73 20.10 10.99
CA GLY A 44 16.48 20.16 12.25
C GLY A 44 17.90 20.69 12.13
N GLU A 45 18.52 20.61 10.94
CA GLU A 45 19.87 21.16 10.68
C GLU A 45 19.85 22.68 10.39
N LYS A 46 18.68 23.25 10.07
CA LYS A 46 18.53 24.68 9.75
C LYS A 46 18.28 25.58 10.96
N GLU A 47 18.07 24.99 12.14
CA GLU A 47 17.79 25.71 13.40
C GLU A 47 18.99 25.79 14.36
N LEU A 48 20.19 25.36 13.93
CA LEU A 48 21.47 25.50 14.64
C LEU A 48 22.41 26.47 13.89
#